data_AF-A0A7C8M8Y5-F1
#
_entry.id   AF-A0A7C8M8Y5-F1
#
_cell.length_a   1.000
_cell.length_b   1.000
_cell.length_c   1.000
_cell.angle_alpha   90.00
_cell.angle_beta   90.00
_cell.angle_gamma   90.00
#
_symmetry.space_group_name_H-M   'P 1'
#
loop_
_entity.id
_entity.type
_entity.pdbx_description
1 polymer ?
#
loop_
_entity_poly.entity_id
_entity_poly.type
_entity_poly.pdbx_seq_one_letter_code
_entity_poly.pdbx_strand_id
1 'polypeptide(L)'
;MTEPRMRLRQKGQQFPSQDLSAFLLAFGDSDTPLPSTIRVLDEIVTDYIIETCHEAAAVAHHARRQKIKLDDFKFMLRRDTTKLGRVSEMLETDKELKRKRKAFDTDEGAV
;
A
#
# COMPACT_ATOMS: atom_id res chain seq x y z
N MET A 1 -7.63 23.37 -10.80
CA MET A 1 -8.07 22.15 -10.08
C MET A 1 -8.68 21.23 -11.11
N THR A 2 -8.01 20.14 -11.46
CA THR A 2 -8.64 19.05 -12.22
C THR A 2 -9.60 18.33 -11.28
N GLU A 3 -10.87 18.24 -11.64
CA GLU A 3 -11.89 17.53 -10.86
C GLU A 3 -11.48 16.08 -10.58
N PRO A 4 -11.92 15.48 -9.45
CA PRO A 4 -11.79 14.05 -9.23
C PRO A 4 -12.61 13.32 -10.30
N ARG A 5 -11.96 12.86 -11.36
CA ARG A 5 -12.61 12.06 -12.39
C ARG A 5 -12.80 10.66 -11.85
N MET A 6 -14.05 10.16 -11.85
CA MET A 6 -14.34 8.77 -11.57
C MET A 6 -13.51 7.88 -12.51
N ARG A 7 -12.63 7.06 -11.94
CA ARG A 7 -11.72 6.19 -12.69
C ARG A 7 -12.33 4.80 -12.83
N LEU A 8 -12.01 4.13 -13.94
CA LEU A 8 -12.60 2.85 -14.29
C LEU A 8 -12.18 1.78 -13.26
N ARG A 9 -13.17 1.20 -12.59
CA ARG A 9 -12.99 0.07 -11.67
C ARG A 9 -13.12 -1.23 -12.45
N GLN A 10 -12.28 -2.21 -12.11
CA GLN A 10 -12.60 -3.57 -12.49
C GLN A 10 -13.87 -4.00 -11.76
N LYS A 11 -14.78 -4.65 -12.49
CA LYS A 11 -16.03 -5.14 -11.91
C LYS A 11 -15.77 -6.44 -11.17
N GLY A 12 -16.49 -6.64 -10.07
CA GLY A 12 -16.39 -7.84 -9.25
C GLY A 12 -15.35 -7.69 -8.14
N GLN A 13 -15.15 -8.79 -7.42
CA GLN A 13 -14.31 -8.83 -6.25
C GLN A 13 -12.82 -8.67 -6.61
N GLN A 14 -12.12 -7.77 -5.92
CA GLN A 14 -10.69 -7.50 -6.17
C GLN A 14 -9.78 -8.24 -5.18
N PHE A 15 -10.18 -8.32 -3.91
CA PHE A 15 -9.42 -9.01 -2.86
C PHE A 15 -10.15 -10.27 -2.35
N PRO A 16 -9.43 -11.34 -1.95
CA PRO A 16 -10.04 -12.50 -1.33
C PRO A 16 -10.87 -12.13 -0.09
N SER A 17 -12.10 -12.65 0.01
CA SER A 17 -12.97 -12.34 1.15
C SER A 17 -12.34 -12.68 2.51
N GLN A 18 -11.53 -13.75 2.55
CA GLN A 18 -10.87 -14.20 3.79
C GLN A 18 -9.88 -13.15 4.32
N ASP A 19 -9.12 -12.50 3.43
CA ASP A 19 -8.16 -11.46 3.81
C ASP A 19 -8.89 -10.22 4.30
N LEU A 20 -9.98 -9.84 3.64
CA LEU A 20 -10.82 -8.72 4.05
C LEU A 20 -11.54 -8.98 5.39
N SER A 21 -12.02 -10.20 5.62
CA SER A 21 -12.60 -10.59 6.92
C SER A 21 -11.56 -10.58 8.03
N ALA A 22 -10.35 -11.09 7.78
CA ALA A 22 -9.25 -11.04 8.74
C ALA A 22 -8.84 -9.60 9.07
N PHE A 23 -8.86 -8.72 8.06
CA PHE A 23 -8.64 -7.29 8.26
C PHE A 23 -9.70 -6.68 9.17
N LEU A 24 -10.99 -6.90 8.88
CA LEU A 24 -12.09 -6.41 9.72
C LEU A 24 -11.97 -6.89 11.17
N LEU A 25 -11.69 -8.18 11.37
CA LEU A 25 -11.46 -8.76 12.70
C LEU A 25 -10.29 -8.10 13.44
N ALA A 26 -9.16 -7.87 12.74
CA ALA A 26 -7.99 -7.22 13.32
C ALA A 26 -8.26 -5.78 13.79
N PHE A 27 -9.29 -5.13 13.24
CA PHE A 27 -9.74 -3.79 13.64
C PHE A 27 -11.00 -3.81 14.52
N GLY A 28 -11.39 -4.98 15.05
CA GLY A 28 -12.41 -5.13 16.09
C GLY A 28 -13.83 -5.41 15.59
N ASP A 29 -14.00 -5.81 14.33
CA ASP A 29 -15.28 -6.34 13.83
C ASP A 29 -15.53 -7.78 14.32
N SER A 30 -16.68 -8.36 13.96
CA SER A 30 -17.06 -9.74 14.30
C SER A 30 -16.22 -10.80 13.58
N ASP A 31 -16.11 -11.99 14.16
CA ASP A 31 -15.54 -13.19 13.50
C ASP A 31 -16.27 -13.58 12.21
N THR A 32 -17.53 -13.16 12.06
CA THR A 32 -18.34 -13.39 10.86
C THR A 32 -18.90 -12.07 10.30
N PRO A 33 -18.07 -11.24 9.65
CA PRO A 33 -18.52 -9.96 9.10
C PRO A 33 -19.60 -10.16 8.04
N LEU A 34 -20.51 -9.18 7.94
CA LEU A 34 -21.57 -9.22 6.93
C LEU A 34 -20.97 -9.22 5.51
N PRO A 35 -21.52 -10.02 4.56
CA PRO A 35 -21.06 -10.02 3.18
C PRO A 35 -21.09 -8.63 2.51
N SER A 36 -22.07 -7.80 2.89
CA SER A 36 -22.16 -6.40 2.44
C SER A 36 -21.00 -5.55 2.94
N THR A 37 -20.56 -5.72 4.19
CA THR A 37 -19.40 -5.02 4.77
C THR A 37 -18.13 -5.39 4.03
N ILE A 38 -17.91 -6.69 3.79
CA ILE A 38 -16.74 -7.19 3.04
C ILE A 38 -16.71 -6.58 1.64
N ARG A 39 -17.85 -6.57 0.93
CA ARG A 39 -17.96 -5.98 -0.40
C ARG A 39 -17.66 -4.47 -0.40
N VAL A 40 -18.19 -3.73 0.57
CA VAL A 40 -17.94 -2.29 0.68
C VAL A 40 -16.46 -2.03 1.01
N LEU A 41 -15.85 -2.83 1.88
CA LEU A 41 -14.42 -2.72 2.16
C LEU A 41 -13.57 -2.98 0.91
N ASP A 42 -13.91 -4.00 0.12
CA ASP A 42 -13.25 -4.30 -1.16
C ASP A 42 -13.29 -3.08 -2.10
N GLU A 43 -14.45 -2.43 -2.22
CA GLU A 43 -14.63 -1.22 -3.04
C GLU A 43 -13.80 -0.04 -2.51
N ILE A 44 -13.81 0.21 -1.19
CA ILE A 44 -13.08 1.31 -0.55
C ILE A 44 -11.56 1.13 -0.70
N VAL A 45 -11.05 -0.08 -0.44
CA VAL A 45 -9.60 -0.38 -0.52
C VAL A 45 -9.13 -0.28 -1.95
N THR A 46 -9.91 -0.80 -2.90
CA THR A 46 -9.61 -0.68 -4.34
C THR A 46 -9.49 0.78 -4.76
N ASP A 47 -10.45 1.62 -4.36
CA ASP A 47 -10.43 3.06 -4.66
C ASP A 47 -9.22 3.75 -4.05
N TYR A 48 -8.94 3.45 -2.79
CA TYR A 48 -7.80 4.03 -2.10
C TYR A 48 -6.49 3.74 -2.83
N ILE A 49 -6.28 2.50 -3.28
CA ILE A 49 -5.06 2.10 -4.00
C ILE A 49 -4.98 2.81 -5.37
N ILE A 50 -6.08 2.87 -6.11
CA ILE A 50 -6.14 3.52 -7.42
C ILE A 50 -5.79 5.01 -7.29
N GLU A 51 -6.46 5.74 -6.39
CA GLU A 51 -6.21 7.17 -6.21
C GLU A 51 -4.79 7.45 -5.69
N THR A 52 -4.30 6.65 -4.75
CA THR A 52 -2.92 6.70 -4.23
C THR A 52 -1.90 6.57 -5.37
N CYS A 53 -2.05 5.56 -6.24
CA CYS A 53 -1.16 5.34 -7.39
C CYS A 53 -1.20 6.50 -8.37
N HIS A 54 -2.37 7.10 -8.60
CA HIS A 54 -2.50 8.23 -9.50
C HIS A 54 -1.93 9.53 -8.95
N GLU A 55 -2.08 9.79 -7.66
CA GLU A 55 -1.42 10.92 -7.01
C GLU A 55 0.10 10.77 -7.08
N ALA A 56 0.63 9.57 -6.80
CA ALA A 56 2.06 9.28 -6.99
C ALA A 56 2.50 9.45 -8.45
N ALA A 57 1.68 9.00 -9.42
CA ALA A 57 1.95 9.21 -10.84
C ALA A 57 1.97 10.69 -11.23
N ALA A 58 1.08 11.52 -10.67
CA ALA A 58 1.09 12.96 -10.88
C ALA A 58 2.40 13.59 -10.36
N VAL A 59 2.88 13.17 -9.18
CA VAL A 59 4.17 13.60 -8.63
C VAL A 59 5.33 13.22 -9.58
N ALA A 60 5.36 11.98 -10.05
CA ALA A 60 6.37 11.52 -11.01
C ALA A 60 6.33 12.33 -12.31
N HIS A 61 5.14 12.60 -12.82
CA HIS A 61 4.92 13.40 -14.03
C HIS A 61 5.38 14.84 -13.85
N HIS A 62 5.10 15.48 -12.70
CA HIS A 62 5.63 16.81 -12.37
C HIS A 62 7.17 16.84 -12.37
N ALA A 63 7.81 15.74 -11.98
CA ALA A 63 9.25 15.55 -12.07
C ALA A 63 9.74 15.11 -13.47
N ARG A 64 8.89 15.20 -14.50
CA ARG A 64 9.16 14.78 -15.90
C ARG A 64 9.62 13.33 -16.02
N ARG A 65 9.13 12.44 -15.14
CA ARG A 65 9.41 11.00 -15.18
C ARG A 65 8.15 10.24 -15.56
N GLN A 66 8.34 9.25 -16.43
CA GLN A 66 7.29 8.27 -16.75
C GLN A 66 7.21 7.15 -15.70
N LYS A 67 8.36 6.77 -15.12
CA LYS A 67 8.44 5.70 -14.12
C LYS A 67 8.22 6.26 -12.71
N ILE A 68 7.27 5.64 -12.00
CA ILE A 68 6.95 5.92 -10.59
C ILE A 68 8.02 5.27 -9.70
N LYS A 69 8.43 5.98 -8.65
CA LYS A 69 9.38 5.54 -7.62
C LYS A 69 8.73 5.59 -6.24
N LEU A 70 9.36 4.95 -5.26
CA LEU A 70 8.90 4.97 -3.86
C LEU A 70 8.82 6.40 -3.29
N ASP A 71 9.73 7.29 -3.70
CA ASP A 71 9.71 8.68 -3.24
C ASP A 71 8.50 9.47 -3.73
N ASP A 72 7.87 9.05 -4.84
CA ASP A 72 6.63 9.67 -5.33
C ASP A 72 5.47 9.37 -4.37
N PHE A 73 5.40 8.15 -3.83
CA PHE A 73 4.43 7.79 -2.80
C PHE A 73 4.68 8.51 -1.48
N LYS A 74 5.95 8.66 -1.07
CA LYS A 74 6.31 9.46 0.12
C LYS A 74 5.89 10.92 -0.04
N PHE A 75 6.15 11.52 -1.19
CA PHE A 75 5.79 12.92 -1.45
C PHE A 75 4.28 13.13 -1.56
N MET A 76 3.56 12.16 -2.12
CA MET A 76 2.10 12.16 -2.12
C MET A 76 1.56 12.23 -0.67
N LEU A 77 2.14 11.45 0.26
CA LEU A 77 1.79 11.46 1.69
C LEU A 77 2.30 12.67 2.49
N ARG A 78 2.94 13.68 1.88
CA ARG A 78 3.57 14.82 2.59
C ARG A 78 2.65 15.62 3.53
N ARG A 79 1.33 15.52 3.33
CA ARG A 79 0.32 16.19 4.17
C ARG A 79 -0.22 15.31 5.30
N ASP A 80 0.04 14.01 5.25
CA ASP A 80 -0.32 13.04 6.28
C ASP A 80 0.97 12.53 6.94
N THR A 81 1.48 13.33 7.89
CA THR A 81 2.75 13.07 8.55
C THR A 81 2.77 11.73 9.30
N THR A 82 1.62 11.29 9.80
CA THR A 82 1.48 10.01 10.49
C THR A 82 1.62 8.82 9.54
N LYS A 83 0.98 8.84 8.37
CA LYS A 83 1.19 7.78 7.36
C LYS A 83 2.59 7.84 6.76
N LEU A 84 3.11 9.03 6.50
CA LEU A 84 4.47 9.20 5.97
C LEU A 84 5.52 8.67 6.95
N GLY A 85 5.36 8.93 8.25
CA GLY A 85 6.23 8.38 9.29
C GLY A 85 6.23 6.86 9.29
N ARG A 86 5.03 6.25 9.32
CA ARG A 86 4.86 4.78 9.28
C ARG A 86 5.50 4.14 8.04
N VAL A 87 5.28 4.72 6.85
CA VAL A 87 5.89 4.21 5.61
C VAL A 87 7.42 4.34 5.66
N SER A 88 7.94 5.43 6.21
CA SER A 88 9.38 5.66 6.30
C SER A 88 10.05 4.68 7.25
N GLU A 89 9.45 4.43 8.41
CA GLU A 89 9.91 3.43 9.39
C GLU A 89 9.88 2.02 8.78
N MET A 90 8.76 1.62 8.17
CA MET A 90 8.63 0.30 7.56
C MET A 90 9.70 0.03 6.48
N LEU A 91 9.98 1.03 5.64
CA LEU A 91 11.02 0.92 4.62
C LEU A 91 12.43 0.84 5.22
N GLU A 92 12.69 1.51 6.33
CA GLU A 92 13.99 1.45 7.01
C GLU A 92 14.19 0.09 7.69
N THR A 93 13.15 -0.43 8.35
CA THR A 93 13.14 -1.77 8.94
C THR A 93 13.39 -2.85 7.88
N ASP A 94 12.77 -2.76 6.70
CA ASP A 94 13.02 -3.70 5.59
C ASP A 94 14.48 -3.67 5.12
N LYS A 95 15.09 -2.49 5.00
CA LYS A 95 16.52 -2.37 4.66
C LYS A 95 17.41 -2.99 5.74
N GLU A 96 17.10 -2.75 7.02
CA GLU A 96 17.85 -3.32 8.13
C GLU A 96 17.76 -4.85 8.12
N LEU A 97 16.57 -5.41 7.94
CA LEU A 97 16.34 -6.85 7.84
C LEU A 97 17.13 -7.46 6.66
N LYS A 98 17.11 -6.82 5.50
CA LYS A 98 17.91 -7.26 4.33
C LYS A 98 19.40 -7.23 4.60
N ARG A 99 19.89 -6.18 5.28
CA ARG A 99 21.31 -6.07 5.69
C ARG A 99 21.69 -7.19 6.67
N LYS A 100 20.84 -7.47 7.66
CA LYS A 100 21.05 -8.56 8.63
C LYS A 100 21.13 -9.91 7.93
N ARG A 101 20.16 -10.23 7.05
CA ARG A 101 20.17 -11.48 6.27
C ARG A 101 21.47 -11.67 5.48
N LYS A 102 21.94 -10.62 4.80
CA LYS A 102 23.20 -10.67 4.03
C LYS A 102 24.43 -10.94 4.90
N ALA A 103 24.44 -10.51 6.16
CA ALA A 103 25.57 -10.75 7.07
C ALA A 103 25.72 -12.23 7.47
N PHE A 104 24.66 -13.03 7.36
CA PHE A 104 24.69 -14.47 7.62
C PHE A 104 25.03 -15.32 6.39
N ASP A 105 24.94 -14.76 5.18
CA ASP A 105 25.16 -15.46 3.90
C ASP A 105 26.66 -15.67 3.56
N THR A 106 27.58 -15.40 4.49
CA THR A 106 29.04 -15.41 4.26
C THR A 106 29.83 -16.50 4.97
N ASP A 107 29.21 -17.56 5.53
CA ASP A 107 29.98 -18.56 6.32
C ASP A 107 29.48 -20.03 6.27
N GLU A 108 28.93 -20.51 5.16
CA GLU A 108 28.56 -21.95 5.01
C GLU A 108 29.27 -22.66 3.84
N GLY A 109 30.55 -22.37 3.58
CA GLY A 109 31.27 -23.05 2.48
C GLY A 109 32.79 -22.97 2.46
N ALA A 110 33.45 -22.64 3.57
CA ALA A 110 34.91 -22.57 3.63
C ALA A 110 35.48 -23.18 4.91
N VAL A 111 35.25 -24.49 5.12
CA VAL A 111 36.17 -25.36 5.88
C VAL A 111 36.22 -26.73 5.23
#